data_AF-A0A1G8BUM4-F1
#
_entry.id   AF-A0A1G8BUM4-F1
#
_cell.length_a   1.000
_cell.length_b   1.000
_cell.length_c   1.000
_cell.angle_alpha   90.00
_cell.angle_beta   90.00
_cell.angle_gamma   90.00
#
_symmetry.space_group_name_H-M   'P 1'
#
loop_
_entity.id
_entity.type
_entity.pdbx_description
1 polymer ?
#
loop_
_entity_poly.entity_id
_entity_poly.type
_entity_poly.pdbx_seq_one_letter_code
_entity_poly.pdbx_strand_id
1 'polypeptide(L)'
;MLSLKTASLWPLPARLACAALAGTLVAAVLHLAWLDGLSVAVQAAQGEQARLRAAYLSAQSRAKQLPQWRAQQRQAGAELALLEQQLPDQQAMALLLTQINAAGQSRGLQFSLFKPGAAQPQAPYVALPIAIQLRGGYHAMGALLADLARLPRIVTVHGLALTLGKDRLLTLDAVLHAYRLPAAGERLVQAALAPKAGTPAAAPAWRPLAAVAPHPYEAAALPDPFNALPPASEPGHRGGVAGPDPRRVREALESVSLTAISMVGSVQQDGRLSALLLAGQRVYRVAVGQYLGQDHGVVTGISEQTVQYRELLREADGPWRERRGSLALQVAGAGPKASVPEAAP
;
A
#
# COMPACT_ATOMS: atom_id res chain seq x y z
N MET A 1 16.78 65.23 -73.14
CA MET A 1 17.58 64.06 -73.54
C MET A 1 18.99 64.53 -73.89
N LEU A 2 19.92 64.47 -72.93
CA LEU A 2 21.33 64.82 -73.14
C LEU A 2 22.03 63.64 -73.80
N SER A 3 22.21 63.73 -75.12
CA SER A 3 22.77 62.66 -75.95
C SER A 3 24.30 62.70 -75.89
N LEU A 4 24.94 61.60 -75.47
CA LEU A 4 26.40 61.41 -75.38
C LEU A 4 27.14 61.58 -76.73
N LYS A 5 26.43 61.85 -77.82
CA LYS A 5 26.97 61.99 -79.19
C LYS A 5 27.43 63.42 -79.56
N THR A 6 27.02 64.46 -78.82
CA THR A 6 27.40 65.86 -79.13
C THR A 6 28.48 66.44 -78.21
N ALA A 7 29.08 65.63 -77.34
CA ALA A 7 30.08 66.07 -76.36
C ALA A 7 31.36 66.65 -76.98
N SER A 8 31.65 66.35 -78.26
CA SER A 8 32.87 66.79 -78.95
C SER A 8 32.79 68.23 -79.52
N LEU A 9 31.60 68.83 -79.63
CA LEU A 9 31.37 70.10 -80.35
C LEU A 9 31.13 71.33 -79.45
N TRP A 10 31.39 71.23 -78.13
CA TRP A 10 31.16 72.33 -77.20
C TRP A 10 32.29 73.40 -77.19
N PRO A 11 31.96 74.70 -76.95
CA PRO A 11 32.95 75.76 -76.83
C PRO A 11 33.91 75.47 -75.67
N LEU A 12 35.20 75.78 -75.88
CA LEU A 12 36.31 75.46 -74.97
C LEU A 12 36.06 75.75 -73.47
N PRO A 13 35.47 76.88 -73.04
CA PRO A 13 35.24 77.13 -71.61
C PRO A 13 34.26 76.16 -70.96
N ALA A 14 33.22 75.71 -71.66
CA ALA A 14 32.24 74.76 -71.13
C ALA A 14 32.86 73.36 -70.93
N ARG A 15 33.79 72.95 -71.80
CA ARG A 15 34.53 71.68 -71.68
C ARG A 15 35.44 71.65 -70.47
N LEU A 16 36.17 72.75 -70.22
CA LEU A 16 37.05 72.88 -69.06
C LEU A 16 36.25 72.92 -67.75
N ALA A 17 35.12 73.64 -67.72
CA ALA A 17 34.24 73.68 -66.56
C ALA A 17 33.66 72.29 -66.22
N CYS A 18 33.18 71.53 -67.22
CA CYS A 18 32.70 70.17 -67.01
C CYS A 18 33.82 69.19 -66.61
N ALA A 19 35.03 69.33 -67.16
CA ALA A 19 36.18 68.51 -66.76
C ALA A 19 36.61 68.79 -65.31
N ALA A 20 36.59 70.04 -64.86
CA ALA A 20 36.89 70.41 -63.48
C ALA A 20 35.81 69.91 -62.49
N LEU A 21 34.53 70.00 -62.87
CA LEU A 21 33.43 69.44 -62.08
C LEU A 21 33.52 67.91 -62.00
N ALA A 22 33.83 67.23 -63.10
CA ALA A 22 34.03 65.78 -63.09
C ALA A 22 35.25 65.38 -62.23
N GLY A 23 36.36 66.12 -62.32
CA GLY A 23 37.56 65.87 -61.52
C GLY A 23 37.34 66.07 -60.02
N THR A 24 36.63 67.12 -59.63
CA THR A 24 36.27 67.36 -58.22
C THR A 24 35.31 66.30 -57.68
N LEU A 25 34.35 65.84 -58.50
CA LEU A 25 33.43 64.77 -58.13
C LEU A 25 34.15 63.43 -57.97
N VAL A 26 35.08 63.07 -58.87
CA VAL A 26 35.92 61.87 -58.73
C VAL A 26 36.81 61.96 -57.49
N ALA A 27 37.45 63.10 -57.23
CA ALA A 27 38.27 63.30 -56.05
C ALA A 27 37.44 63.21 -54.75
N ALA A 28 36.23 63.77 -54.74
CA ALA A 28 35.29 63.65 -53.61
C ALA A 28 34.87 62.20 -53.38
N VAL A 29 34.57 61.44 -54.44
CA VAL A 29 34.22 60.01 -54.35
C VAL A 29 35.41 59.19 -53.82
N LEU A 30 36.63 59.44 -54.30
CA LEU A 30 37.85 58.80 -53.79
C LEU A 30 38.10 59.14 -52.33
N HIS A 31 37.90 60.39 -51.93
CA HIS A 31 38.05 60.82 -50.54
C HIS A 31 36.97 60.21 -49.63
N LEU A 32 35.72 60.11 -50.09
CA LEU A 32 34.64 59.43 -49.36
C LEU A 32 34.92 57.93 -49.22
N ALA A 33 35.39 57.27 -50.29
CA ALA A 33 35.79 55.86 -50.25
C ALA A 33 36.95 55.61 -49.28
N TRP A 34 37.90 56.54 -49.18
CA TRP A 34 38.99 56.45 -48.19
C TRP A 34 38.48 56.64 -46.75
N LEU A 35 37.59 57.61 -46.51
CA LEU A 35 36.95 57.83 -45.21
C LEU A 35 36.10 56.62 -44.77
N ASP A 36 35.38 56.00 -45.69
CA ASP A 36 34.63 54.76 -45.43
C ASP A 36 35.56 53.61 -45.03
N GLY A 37 36.73 53.49 -45.67
CA GLY A 37 37.75 52.50 -45.27
C GLY A 37 38.24 52.70 -43.82
N LEU A 38 38.47 53.95 -43.41
CA LEU A 38 38.89 54.27 -42.04
C LEU A 38 37.76 54.06 -41.02
N SER A 39 36.52 54.38 -41.38
CA SER A 39 35.37 54.17 -40.49
C SER A 39 35.10 52.68 -40.24
N VAL A 40 35.24 51.83 -41.26
CA VAL A 40 35.15 50.37 -41.13
C VAL A 40 36.26 49.80 -40.25
N ALA A 41 37.50 50.29 -40.39
CA ALA A 41 38.61 49.86 -39.54
C ALA A 41 38.40 50.25 -38.05
N VAL A 42 37.89 51.46 -37.79
CA VAL A 42 37.56 51.92 -36.43
C VAL A 42 36.40 51.12 -35.84
N GLN A 43 35.36 50.81 -36.62
CA GLN A 43 34.24 49.97 -36.18
C GLN A 43 34.69 48.54 -35.85
N ALA A 44 35.58 47.96 -36.66
CA ALA A 44 36.15 46.64 -36.39
C ALA A 44 36.94 46.63 -35.07
N ALA A 45 37.80 47.63 -34.85
CA ALA A 45 38.59 47.76 -33.63
C ALA A 45 37.71 47.99 -32.38
N GLN A 46 36.66 48.81 -32.49
CA GLN A 46 35.69 49.03 -31.40
C GLN A 46 34.89 47.77 -31.08
N GLY A 47 34.50 47.00 -32.11
CA GLY A 47 33.82 45.72 -31.95
C GLY A 47 34.69 44.70 -31.22
N GLU A 48 35.98 44.62 -31.58
CA GLU A 48 36.95 43.75 -30.92
C GLU A 48 37.17 44.16 -29.45
N GLN A 49 37.32 45.45 -29.18
CA GLN A 49 37.43 45.97 -27.82
C GLN A 49 36.20 45.65 -26.98
N ALA A 50 34.98 45.82 -27.52
CA ALA A 50 33.74 45.50 -26.82
C ALA A 50 33.65 44.01 -26.49
N ARG A 51 34.03 43.14 -27.43
CA ARG A 51 34.05 41.68 -27.25
C ARG A 51 35.06 41.27 -26.18
N LEU A 52 36.28 41.80 -26.22
CA LEU A 52 37.32 41.51 -25.24
C LEU A 52 36.91 41.99 -23.84
N ARG A 53 36.28 43.16 -23.75
CA ARG A 53 35.76 43.69 -22.48
C ARG A 53 34.64 42.82 -21.92
N ALA A 54 33.71 42.38 -22.76
CA ALA A 54 32.64 41.46 -22.35
C ALA A 54 33.20 40.11 -21.87
N ALA A 55 34.17 39.55 -22.61
CA ALA A 55 34.86 38.32 -22.23
C ALA A 55 35.58 38.48 -20.88
N TYR A 56 36.34 39.56 -20.69
CA TYR A 56 37.04 39.87 -19.45
C TYR A 56 36.06 39.97 -18.26
N LEU A 57 34.96 40.72 -18.40
CA LEU A 57 33.98 40.87 -17.33
C LEU A 57 33.30 39.53 -16.99
N SER A 58 32.99 38.70 -17.99
CA SER A 58 32.43 37.36 -17.77
C SER A 58 33.43 36.39 -17.11
N ALA A 59 34.72 36.52 -17.42
CA ALA A 59 35.77 35.75 -16.77
C ALA A 59 35.97 36.22 -15.33
N GLN A 60 35.92 37.54 -15.09
CA GLN A 60 36.04 38.14 -13.78
C GLN A 60 34.88 37.75 -12.86
N SER A 61 33.63 37.74 -13.35
CA SER A 61 32.47 37.30 -12.54
C SER A 61 32.59 35.83 -12.14
N ARG A 62 32.97 34.95 -13.06
CA ARG A 62 33.25 33.53 -12.77
C ARG A 62 34.39 33.35 -11.77
N ALA A 63 35.47 34.13 -11.91
CA ALA A 63 36.59 34.09 -10.97
C ALA A 63 36.19 34.56 -9.55
N LYS A 64 35.35 35.60 -9.45
CA LYS A 64 34.79 36.07 -8.16
C LYS A 64 33.87 35.04 -7.50
N GLN A 65 33.15 34.23 -8.29
CA GLN A 65 32.28 33.16 -7.80
C GLN A 65 33.05 31.88 -7.42
N LEU A 66 34.26 31.68 -7.95
CA LEU A 66 35.10 30.51 -7.66
C LEU A 66 35.30 30.18 -6.17
N PRO A 67 35.62 31.15 -5.27
CA PRO A 67 35.78 30.85 -3.84
C PRO A 67 34.48 30.33 -3.21
N GLN A 68 33.32 30.83 -3.64
CA GLN A 68 32.02 30.40 -3.10
C GLN A 68 31.72 28.94 -3.49
N TRP A 69 32.00 28.55 -4.74
CA TRP A 69 31.78 27.19 -5.21
C TRP A 69 32.78 26.22 -4.59
N ARG A 70 34.03 26.64 -4.38
CA ARG A 70 35.02 25.84 -3.63
C ARG A 70 34.63 25.69 -2.15
N ALA A 71 34.02 26.71 -1.55
CA ALA A 71 33.50 26.61 -0.19
C ALA A 71 32.33 25.63 -0.13
N GLN A 72 31.38 25.72 -1.06
CA GLN A 72 30.25 24.79 -1.19
C GLN A 72 30.72 23.35 -1.41
N GLN A 73 31.72 23.12 -2.29
CA GLN A 73 32.30 21.78 -2.50
C GLN A 73 32.94 21.22 -1.23
N ARG A 74 33.68 22.05 -0.48
CA ARG A 74 34.28 21.62 0.79
C ARG A 74 33.23 21.30 1.85
N GLN A 75 32.18 22.12 1.96
CA GLN A 75 31.07 21.88 2.88
C GLN A 75 30.34 20.58 2.52
N ALA A 76 29.95 20.42 1.26
CA ALA A 76 29.29 19.21 0.77
C ALA A 76 30.18 17.96 0.96
N GLY A 77 31.50 18.08 0.75
CA GLY A 77 32.45 16.98 1.01
C GLY A 77 32.59 16.65 2.49
N ALA A 78 32.60 17.64 3.38
CA ALA A 78 32.66 17.44 4.82
C ALA A 78 31.37 16.80 5.37
N GLU A 79 30.22 17.23 4.87
CA GLU A 79 28.92 16.61 5.20
C GLU A 79 28.82 15.19 4.65
N LEU A 80 29.26 14.95 3.42
CA LEU A 80 29.33 13.61 2.86
C LEU A 80 30.25 12.72 3.70
N ALA A 81 31.42 13.22 4.13
CA ALA A 81 32.32 12.46 5.01
C ALA A 81 31.68 12.15 6.37
N LEU A 82 30.91 13.08 6.94
CA LEU A 82 30.14 12.84 8.17
C LEU A 82 29.04 11.77 7.95
N LEU A 83 28.35 11.82 6.82
CA LEU A 83 27.35 10.84 6.44
C LEU A 83 27.98 9.47 6.14
N GLU A 84 29.14 9.44 5.49
CA GLU A 84 29.93 8.21 5.25
C GLU A 84 30.37 7.58 6.57
N GLN A 85 30.71 8.39 7.59
CA GLN A 85 31.00 7.89 8.95
C GLN A 85 29.74 7.33 9.65
N GLN A 86 28.55 7.82 9.30
CA GLN A 86 27.27 7.32 9.82
C GLN A 86 26.73 6.12 9.02
N LEU A 87 27.20 5.94 7.78
CA LEU A 87 26.79 4.85 6.91
C LEU A 87 27.60 3.59 7.27
N PRO A 88 26.94 2.54 7.78
CA PRO A 88 27.65 1.41 8.35
C PRO A 88 28.34 0.59 7.23
N ASP A 89 29.67 0.46 7.37
CA ASP A 89 30.67 -0.22 6.53
C ASP A 89 30.40 -1.73 6.35
N GLN A 90 31.03 -2.48 5.45
CA GLN A 90 30.69 -3.89 5.09
C GLN A 90 30.29 -4.84 6.26
N GLN A 91 30.80 -4.63 7.47
CA GLN A 91 30.45 -5.30 8.73
C GLN A 91 28.96 -5.17 9.14
N ALA A 92 28.33 -4.11 8.66
CA ALA A 92 26.93 -3.76 8.74
C ALA A 92 25.98 -4.83 8.19
N MET A 93 26.41 -5.57 7.16
CA MET A 93 25.62 -6.63 6.56
C MET A 93 25.53 -7.82 7.50
N ALA A 94 26.65 -8.27 8.06
CA ALA A 94 26.66 -9.38 9.01
C ALA A 94 25.73 -9.10 10.20
N LEU A 95 25.76 -7.88 10.73
CA LEU A 95 24.84 -7.44 11.79
C LEU A 95 23.37 -7.45 11.35
N LEU A 96 23.05 -7.05 10.12
CA LEU A 96 21.69 -7.14 9.59
C LEU A 96 21.23 -8.60 9.55
N LEU A 97 22.06 -9.52 9.07
CA LEU A 97 21.73 -10.94 9.01
C LEU A 97 21.44 -11.49 10.42
N THR A 98 22.26 -11.12 11.41
CA THR A 98 22.07 -11.51 12.81
C THR A 98 20.80 -10.90 13.39
N GLN A 99 20.51 -9.62 13.13
CA GLN A 99 19.32 -8.93 13.63
C GLN A 99 18.03 -9.52 13.06
N ILE A 100 18.00 -9.83 11.76
CA ILE A 100 16.85 -10.50 11.12
C ILE A 100 16.62 -11.87 11.75
N ASN A 101 17.68 -12.65 11.95
CA ASN A 101 17.59 -13.97 12.55
C ASN A 101 17.11 -13.90 14.01
N ALA A 102 17.66 -12.99 14.81
CA ALA A 102 17.25 -12.76 16.20
C ALA A 102 15.79 -12.31 16.31
N ALA A 103 15.35 -11.40 15.42
CA ALA A 103 13.96 -10.95 15.36
C ALA A 103 13.00 -12.12 15.06
N GLY A 104 13.33 -12.97 14.08
CA GLY A 104 12.49 -14.13 13.77
C GLY A 104 12.46 -15.18 14.87
N GLN A 105 13.60 -15.49 15.49
CA GLN A 105 13.67 -16.44 16.60
C GLN A 105 12.86 -15.97 17.82
N SER A 106 12.91 -14.68 18.16
CA SER A 106 12.13 -14.11 19.27
C SER A 106 10.61 -14.25 19.08
N ARG A 107 10.15 -14.38 17.83
CA ARG A 107 8.74 -14.56 17.45
C ARG A 107 8.36 -16.04 17.26
N GLY A 108 9.28 -16.97 17.51
CA GLY A 108 9.07 -18.41 17.31
C GLY A 108 9.05 -18.84 15.83
N LEU A 109 9.57 -18.01 14.92
CA LEU A 109 9.70 -18.33 13.51
C LEU A 109 10.98 -19.11 13.26
N GLN A 110 10.90 -20.15 12.42
CA GLN A 110 12.04 -20.95 12.00
C GLN A 110 12.45 -20.55 10.58
N PHE A 111 13.70 -20.15 10.38
CA PHE A 111 14.24 -19.91 9.03
C PHE A 111 14.63 -21.23 8.39
N SER A 112 13.95 -21.61 7.31
CA SER A 112 14.27 -22.81 6.53
C SER A 112 15.31 -22.54 5.46
N LEU A 113 15.25 -21.36 4.83
CA LEU A 113 16.21 -20.93 3.82
C LEU A 113 16.60 -19.49 4.07
N PHE A 114 17.91 -19.23 4.01
CA PHE A 114 18.47 -17.90 4.06
C PHE A 114 19.65 -17.83 3.11
N LYS A 115 19.43 -17.31 1.89
CA LYS A 115 20.46 -17.28 0.84
C LYS A 115 20.63 -15.87 0.28
N PRO A 116 21.77 -15.20 0.57
CA PRO A 116 22.16 -13.98 -0.12
C PRO A 116 22.38 -14.25 -1.61
N GLY A 117 21.80 -13.41 -2.47
CA GLY A 117 22.01 -13.43 -3.91
C GLY A 117 23.20 -12.57 -4.35
N ALA A 118 23.42 -12.51 -5.66
CA ALA A 118 24.43 -11.63 -6.24
C ALA A 118 23.99 -10.16 -6.14
N ALA A 119 24.94 -9.27 -5.85
CA ALA A 119 24.71 -7.84 -5.83
C ALA A 119 24.28 -7.34 -7.22
N GLN A 120 23.17 -6.61 -7.29
CA GLN A 120 22.64 -6.03 -8.51
C GLN A 120 22.99 -4.53 -8.54
N PRO A 121 23.97 -4.12 -9.35
CA PRO A 121 24.35 -2.71 -9.44
C PRO A 121 23.24 -1.91 -10.13
N GLN A 122 22.68 -0.93 -9.43
CA GLN A 122 21.78 0.07 -9.99
C GLN A 122 22.43 1.45 -9.78
N ALA A 123 22.18 2.43 -10.64
CA ALA A 123 22.69 3.79 -10.42
C ALA A 123 21.61 4.59 -9.67
N PRO A 124 21.87 5.20 -8.50
CA PRO A 124 23.16 5.36 -7.78
C PRO A 124 23.46 4.35 -6.65
N TYR A 125 22.70 3.26 -6.49
CA TYR A 125 22.78 2.34 -5.35
C TYR A 125 22.86 0.85 -5.74
N VAL A 126 23.47 0.02 -4.91
CA VAL A 126 23.54 -1.44 -5.15
C VAL A 126 22.46 -2.14 -4.31
N ALA A 127 21.62 -2.94 -4.97
CA ALA A 127 20.62 -3.77 -4.30
C ALA A 127 21.19 -5.18 -4.06
N LEU A 128 21.07 -5.68 -2.84
CA LEU A 128 21.41 -7.05 -2.47
C LEU A 128 20.12 -7.84 -2.20
N PRO A 129 19.70 -8.73 -3.11
CA PRO A 129 18.57 -9.61 -2.87
C PRO A 129 18.95 -10.72 -1.90
N ILE A 130 18.09 -11.00 -0.94
CA ILE A 130 18.25 -12.05 0.07
C ILE A 130 16.97 -12.89 0.02
N ALA A 131 17.07 -14.11 -0.49
CA ALA A 131 15.97 -15.05 -0.50
C ALA A 131 15.80 -15.63 0.91
N ILE A 132 14.58 -15.53 1.44
CA ILE A 132 14.22 -16.05 2.75
C ILE A 132 13.01 -16.98 2.66
N GLN A 133 13.07 -18.04 3.44
CA GLN A 133 11.94 -18.94 3.68
C GLN A 133 11.76 -19.10 5.18
N LEU A 134 10.57 -18.77 5.66
CA LEU A 134 10.20 -18.72 7.07
C LEU A 134 9.07 -19.71 7.32
N ARG A 135 9.12 -20.42 8.45
CA ARG A 135 8.05 -21.31 8.90
C ARG A 135 7.54 -20.88 10.27
N GLY A 136 6.21 -20.76 10.42
CA GLY A 136 5.59 -20.39 11.70
C GLY A 136 4.12 -19.98 11.59
N GLY A 137 3.62 -19.25 12.58
CA GLY A 137 2.24 -18.73 12.62
C GLY A 137 2.05 -17.41 11.87
N TYR A 138 0.81 -17.09 11.50
CA TYR A 138 0.50 -15.91 10.67
C TYR A 138 0.86 -14.59 11.37
N HIS A 139 0.41 -14.40 12.61
CA HIS A 139 0.68 -13.17 13.35
C HIS A 139 2.16 -12.99 13.69
N ALA A 140 2.88 -14.08 13.91
CA ALA A 140 4.33 -14.04 14.12
C ALA A 140 5.07 -13.50 12.88
N MET A 141 4.64 -13.91 11.67
CA MET A 141 5.18 -13.38 10.41
C MET A 141 4.84 -11.90 10.22
N GLY A 142 3.60 -11.49 10.46
CA GLY A 142 3.20 -10.09 10.37
C GLY A 142 3.97 -9.19 11.34
N ALA A 143 4.20 -9.67 12.57
CA ALA A 143 4.98 -8.97 13.56
C ALA A 143 6.48 -8.88 13.17
N LEU A 144 7.06 -9.93 12.60
CA LEU A 144 8.42 -9.90 12.06
C LEU A 144 8.56 -8.82 10.98
N LEU A 145 7.63 -8.75 10.03
CA LEU A 145 7.67 -7.74 8.96
C LEU A 145 7.62 -6.31 9.53
N ALA A 146 6.83 -6.08 10.59
CA ALA A 146 6.80 -4.79 11.28
C ALA A 146 8.12 -4.49 12.02
N ASP A 147 8.75 -5.50 12.63
CA ASP A 147 10.07 -5.35 13.26
C ASP A 147 11.17 -5.06 12.22
N LEU A 148 11.10 -5.69 11.04
CA LEU A 148 12.01 -5.40 9.93
C LEU A 148 11.91 -3.95 9.44
N ALA A 149 10.69 -3.39 9.40
CA ALA A 149 10.48 -1.99 9.03
C ALA A 149 11.07 -0.99 10.05
N ARG A 150 11.30 -1.42 11.30
CA ARG A 150 11.89 -0.62 12.37
C ARG A 150 13.42 -0.67 12.41
N LEU A 151 14.03 -1.56 11.63
CA LEU A 151 15.49 -1.64 11.57
C LEU A 151 16.07 -0.32 11.07
N PRO A 152 17.24 0.12 11.55
CA PRO A 152 17.88 1.37 11.14
C PRO A 152 18.49 1.29 9.71
N ARG A 153 17.91 0.48 8.83
CA ARG A 153 18.41 0.16 7.48
C ARG A 153 17.25 0.06 6.49
N ILE A 154 17.52 0.44 5.26
CA ILE A 154 16.55 0.34 4.16
C ILE A 154 16.52 -1.10 3.67
N VAL A 155 15.45 -1.82 4.04
CA VAL A 155 15.13 -3.17 3.56
C VAL A 155 13.72 -3.15 3.00
N THR A 156 13.55 -3.60 1.76
CA THR A 156 12.22 -3.77 1.15
C THR A 156 11.92 -5.24 0.98
N VAL A 157 10.63 -5.59 1.04
CA VAL A 157 10.15 -6.96 0.87
C VAL A 157 9.48 -7.10 -0.49
N HIS A 158 9.91 -8.09 -1.27
CA HIS A 158 9.39 -8.36 -2.60
C HIS A 158 8.91 -9.81 -2.70
N GLY A 159 7.84 -10.03 -3.49
CA GLY A 159 7.37 -11.38 -3.84
C GLY A 159 6.98 -12.22 -2.62
N LEU A 160 5.94 -11.81 -1.91
CA LEU A 160 5.41 -12.55 -0.76
C LEU A 160 4.53 -13.71 -1.25
N ALA A 161 4.89 -14.94 -0.90
CA ALA A 161 4.07 -16.11 -1.11
C ALA A 161 3.89 -16.87 0.20
N LEU A 162 2.64 -17.09 0.62
CA LEU A 162 2.32 -17.90 1.80
C LEU A 162 1.73 -19.23 1.36
N THR A 163 2.24 -20.31 1.93
CA THR A 163 1.72 -21.67 1.73
C THR A 163 1.41 -22.30 3.08
N LEU A 164 0.27 -22.99 3.18
CA LEU A 164 -0.11 -23.72 4.39
C LEU A 164 0.44 -25.14 4.33
N GLY A 165 1.31 -25.49 5.28
CA GLY A 165 1.84 -26.85 5.42
C GLY A 165 0.83 -27.80 6.06
N LYS A 166 1.06 -29.10 5.89
CA LYS A 166 0.24 -30.18 6.50
C LYS A 166 0.16 -30.08 8.02
N ASP A 167 1.20 -29.54 8.64
CA ASP A 167 1.33 -29.39 10.09
C ASP A 167 0.63 -28.13 10.62
N ARG A 168 -0.23 -27.49 9.81
CA ARG A 168 -0.91 -26.19 10.07
C ARG A 168 0.01 -25.00 10.34
N LEU A 169 1.30 -25.16 10.06
CA LEU A 169 2.26 -24.06 10.05
C LEU A 169 2.32 -23.46 8.65
N LEU A 170 2.42 -22.13 8.59
CA LEU A 170 2.61 -21.40 7.33
C LEU A 170 4.08 -21.40 6.97
N THR A 171 4.36 -21.54 5.67
CA THR A 171 5.66 -21.26 5.07
C THR A 171 5.54 -20.00 4.23
N LEU A 172 6.33 -18.99 4.56
CA LEU A 172 6.42 -17.71 3.86
C LEU A 172 7.72 -17.67 3.04
N ASP A 173 7.57 -17.57 1.73
CA ASP A 173 8.66 -17.30 0.79
C ASP A 173 8.66 -15.81 0.44
N ALA A 174 9.82 -15.15 0.57
CA ALA A 174 9.99 -13.74 0.25
C ALA A 174 11.43 -13.42 -0.17
N VAL A 175 11.59 -12.31 -0.90
CA VAL A 175 12.90 -11.77 -1.27
C VAL A 175 13.08 -10.39 -0.65
N LEU A 176 13.99 -10.28 0.32
CA LEU A 176 14.36 -9.01 0.92
C LEU A 176 15.40 -8.32 0.03
N HIS A 177 15.23 -7.03 -0.26
CA HIS A 177 16.25 -6.23 -0.92
C HIS A 177 16.85 -5.26 0.08
N ALA A 178 18.15 -5.40 0.33
CA ALA A 178 18.92 -4.48 1.15
C ALA A 178 19.71 -3.53 0.24
N TYR A 179 19.67 -2.23 0.54
CA TYR A 179 20.33 -1.22 -0.27
C TYR A 179 21.62 -0.74 0.38
N ARG A 180 22.67 -0.57 -0.43
CA ARG A 180 23.94 0.03 -0.01
C ARG A 180 24.55 0.91 -1.09
N LEU A 181 25.51 1.74 -0.70
CA LEU A 181 26.35 2.44 -1.66
C LEU A 181 27.33 1.47 -2.35
N PRO A 182 27.68 1.74 -3.63
CA PRO A 182 28.68 0.97 -4.36
C PRO A 182 30.08 1.08 -3.75
N ALA A 183 30.80 -0.03 -3.69
CA ALA A 183 32.20 -0.04 -3.30
C ALA A 183 33.10 0.57 -4.40
N ALA A 184 34.36 0.90 -4.10
CA ALA A 184 35.30 1.53 -5.04
C ALA A 184 35.40 0.80 -6.40
N GLY A 185 35.46 -0.52 -6.41
CA GLY A 185 35.48 -1.32 -7.65
C GLY A 185 34.16 -1.34 -8.41
N GLU A 186 33.02 -1.29 -7.70
CA GLU A 186 31.68 -1.32 -8.30
C GLU A 186 31.25 0.05 -8.85
N ARG A 187 31.83 1.14 -8.33
CA ARG A 187 31.63 2.50 -8.84
C ARG A 187 32.04 2.62 -10.32
N LEU A 188 33.06 1.88 -10.74
CA LEU A 188 33.50 1.85 -12.14
C LEU A 188 32.44 1.21 -13.04
N VAL A 189 31.83 0.11 -12.59
CA VAL A 189 30.73 -0.57 -13.29
C VAL A 189 29.48 0.32 -13.32
N GLN A 190 29.18 1.04 -12.23
CA GLN A 190 28.07 2.00 -12.20
C GLN A 190 28.29 3.21 -13.11
N ALA A 191 29.51 3.73 -13.21
CA ALA A 191 29.82 4.84 -14.11
C ALA A 191 29.57 4.45 -15.58
N ALA A 192 29.73 3.18 -15.93
CA ALA A 192 29.39 2.65 -17.25
C ALA A 192 27.87 2.46 -17.46
N LEU A 193 27.11 2.24 -16.37
CA LEU A 193 25.64 2.09 -16.40
C LEU A 193 24.89 3.42 -16.36
N ALA A 194 25.52 4.50 -15.90
CA ALA A 194 24.90 5.82 -15.84
C ALA A 194 24.61 6.36 -17.25
N PRO A 195 23.45 6.99 -17.48
CA PRO A 195 23.19 7.67 -18.75
C PRO A 195 24.27 8.72 -18.99
N LYS A 196 24.92 8.69 -20.17
CA LYS A 196 25.82 9.77 -20.62
C LYS A 196 25.10 11.09 -20.40
N ALA A 197 25.66 11.96 -19.56
CA ALA A 197 25.08 13.22 -19.14
C ALA A 197 24.49 14.00 -20.34
N GLY A 198 23.20 13.82 -20.59
CA GLY A 198 22.43 14.64 -21.50
C GLY A 198 21.98 15.86 -20.73
N THR A 199 22.30 17.05 -21.25
CA THR A 199 21.94 18.43 -20.82
C THR A 199 21.95 18.67 -19.31
N PRO A 200 22.64 19.71 -18.80
CA PRO A 200 22.61 20.01 -17.36
C PRO A 200 21.18 20.35 -16.93
N ALA A 201 20.44 19.34 -16.47
CA ALA A 201 19.22 19.53 -15.71
C ALA A 201 19.64 20.33 -14.47
N ALA A 202 18.99 21.47 -14.26
CA ALA A 202 19.24 22.31 -13.10
C ALA A 202 19.26 21.41 -11.87
N ALA A 203 20.37 21.45 -11.11
CA ALA A 203 20.54 20.62 -9.93
C ALA A 203 19.29 20.80 -9.05
N PRO A 204 18.55 19.71 -8.74
CA PRO A 204 17.33 19.84 -7.97
C PRO A 204 17.67 20.50 -6.63
N ALA A 205 16.85 21.48 -6.23
CA ALA A 205 16.98 22.09 -4.91
C ALA A 205 16.95 20.98 -3.87
N TRP A 206 17.99 20.92 -3.02
CA TRP A 206 18.10 19.91 -1.97
C TRP A 206 16.86 19.97 -1.08
N ARG A 207 16.21 18.82 -0.89
CA ARG A 207 15.08 18.64 0.02
C ARG A 207 15.51 17.65 1.10
N PRO A 208 15.28 17.94 2.39
CA PRO A 208 15.52 16.97 3.43
C PRO A 208 14.65 15.73 3.17
N LEU A 209 15.24 14.54 3.30
CA LEU A 209 14.51 13.28 3.20
C LEU A 209 13.49 13.22 4.33
N ALA A 210 12.20 13.01 4.00
CA ALA A 210 11.18 12.78 5.01
C ALA A 210 11.49 11.47 5.73
N ALA A 211 11.54 11.51 7.06
CA ALA A 211 11.70 10.30 7.86
C ALA A 211 10.45 9.42 7.69
N VAL A 212 10.63 8.21 7.17
CA VAL A 212 9.55 7.21 7.10
C VAL A 212 9.36 6.64 8.50
N ALA A 213 8.21 6.87 9.11
CA ALA A 213 7.88 6.29 10.41
C ALA A 213 7.44 4.82 10.22
N PRO A 214 8.01 3.87 10.97
CA PRO A 214 7.59 2.47 10.90
C PRO A 214 6.20 2.28 11.52
N HIS A 215 5.32 1.57 10.81
CA HIS A 215 3.98 1.23 11.31
C HIS A 215 4.01 -0.07 12.14
N PRO A 216 3.33 -0.13 13.30
CA PRO A 216 3.18 -1.37 14.06
C PRO A 216 2.27 -2.37 13.33
N TYR A 217 2.38 -3.65 13.69
CA TYR A 217 1.46 -4.69 13.21
C TYR A 217 0.12 -4.61 13.99
N GLU A 218 -0.88 -3.96 13.41
CA GLU A 218 -2.18 -3.71 14.05
C GLU A 218 -3.06 -4.96 14.16
N ALA A 219 -2.91 -5.91 13.23
CA ALA A 219 -3.71 -7.13 13.18
C ALA A 219 -3.32 -8.18 14.23
N ALA A 220 -2.42 -7.86 15.17
CA ALA A 220 -2.00 -8.77 16.24
C ALA A 220 -3.14 -9.20 17.18
N ALA A 221 -4.17 -8.35 17.32
CA ALA A 221 -5.32 -8.62 18.19
C ALA A 221 -6.46 -9.37 17.47
N LEU A 222 -6.37 -9.54 16.14
CA LEU A 222 -7.37 -10.27 15.38
C LEU A 222 -7.15 -11.78 15.50
N PRO A 223 -8.19 -12.61 15.33
CA PRO A 223 -8.02 -14.05 15.23
C PRO A 223 -7.12 -14.45 14.05
N ASP A 224 -6.32 -15.50 14.23
CA ASP A 224 -5.48 -16.03 13.15
C ASP A 224 -6.38 -16.62 12.06
N PRO A 225 -6.33 -16.09 10.82
CA PRO A 225 -7.22 -16.51 9.73
C PRO A 225 -6.95 -17.93 9.23
N PHE A 226 -5.81 -18.53 9.58
CA PHE A 226 -5.43 -19.90 9.19
C PHE A 226 -5.60 -20.91 10.30
N ASN A 227 -6.00 -20.47 11.50
CA ASN A 227 -6.35 -21.39 12.57
C ASN A 227 -7.72 -22.01 12.30
N ALA A 228 -7.96 -23.21 12.84
CA ALA A 228 -9.25 -23.85 12.68
C ALA A 228 -10.35 -22.93 13.25
N LEU A 229 -11.34 -22.59 12.42
CA LEU A 229 -12.54 -21.89 12.89
C LEU A 229 -13.04 -22.64 14.12
N PRO A 230 -13.22 -21.97 15.28
CA PRO A 230 -13.88 -22.63 16.39
C PRO A 230 -15.21 -23.19 15.87
N PRO A 231 -15.61 -24.40 16.32
CA PRO A 231 -16.90 -24.96 15.93
C PRO A 231 -17.94 -23.87 16.16
N ALA A 232 -18.80 -23.65 15.16
CA ALA A 232 -19.82 -22.61 15.19
C ALA A 232 -20.44 -22.61 16.59
N SER A 233 -20.28 -21.52 17.34
CA SER A 233 -20.72 -21.48 18.73
C SER A 233 -22.17 -21.92 18.77
N GLU A 234 -22.45 -23.04 19.43
CA GLU A 234 -23.83 -23.49 19.57
C GLU A 234 -24.62 -22.33 20.20
N PRO A 235 -25.78 -21.95 19.63
CA PRO A 235 -26.53 -20.82 20.11
C PRO A 235 -27.01 -21.11 21.54
N GLY A 236 -26.33 -20.55 22.55
CA GLY A 236 -26.89 -20.39 23.90
C GLY A 236 -26.07 -20.91 25.09
N HIS A 237 -24.75 -20.72 25.16
CA HIS A 237 -24.03 -20.87 26.44
C HIS A 237 -24.13 -19.56 27.28
N ARG A 238 -25.30 -19.28 27.85
CA ARG A 238 -25.48 -18.22 28.86
C ARG A 238 -26.18 -18.76 30.09
N GLY A 239 -25.39 -19.03 31.14
CA GLY A 239 -25.77 -18.99 32.56
C GLY A 239 -26.83 -19.98 33.04
N GLY A 240 -26.55 -20.69 34.13
CA GLY A 240 -27.56 -21.51 34.82
C GLY A 240 -28.82 -20.68 35.11
N VAL A 241 -29.97 -21.15 34.66
CA VAL A 241 -31.25 -20.47 34.83
C VAL A 241 -31.84 -20.86 36.19
N ALA A 242 -32.55 -19.93 36.85
CA ALA A 242 -33.29 -20.26 38.07
C ALA A 242 -34.30 -21.39 37.78
N GLY A 243 -34.37 -22.39 38.67
CA GLY A 243 -35.23 -23.56 38.49
C GLY A 243 -36.73 -23.22 38.46
N PRO A 244 -37.57 -24.16 37.97
CA PRO A 244 -39.01 -23.98 37.89
C PRO A 244 -39.64 -23.83 39.29
N ASP A 245 -40.67 -23.00 39.41
CA ASP A 245 -41.39 -22.78 40.67
C ASP A 245 -42.19 -24.04 41.09
N PRO A 246 -41.84 -24.72 42.20
CA PRO A 246 -42.50 -25.96 42.61
C PRO A 246 -43.88 -25.76 43.23
N ARG A 247 -44.30 -24.52 43.53
CA ARG A 247 -45.58 -24.23 44.19
C ARG A 247 -46.71 -23.90 43.21
N ARG A 248 -46.40 -23.85 41.91
CA ARG A 248 -47.38 -23.53 40.86
C ARG A 248 -48.32 -24.71 40.60
N VAL A 249 -49.59 -24.41 40.38
CA VAL A 249 -50.57 -25.40 39.88
C VAL A 249 -50.21 -25.77 38.44
N ARG A 250 -49.99 -27.06 38.18
CA ARG A 250 -49.61 -27.57 36.84
C ARG A 250 -50.78 -27.46 35.87
N GLU A 251 -50.48 -27.07 34.63
CA GLU A 251 -51.44 -27.04 33.53
C GLU A 251 -51.61 -28.43 32.89
N ALA A 252 -52.72 -28.64 32.17
CA ALA A 252 -53.10 -29.94 31.61
C ALA A 252 -52.02 -30.53 30.66
N LEU A 253 -51.34 -29.67 29.89
CA LEU A 253 -50.31 -30.05 28.93
C LEU A 253 -48.93 -30.30 29.53
N GLU A 254 -48.75 -30.07 30.83
CA GLU A 254 -47.48 -30.38 31.53
C GLU A 254 -47.36 -31.86 31.92
N SER A 255 -48.44 -32.64 31.75
CA SER A 255 -48.43 -34.10 31.93
C SER A 255 -47.91 -34.84 30.68
N VAL A 256 -47.92 -34.18 29.53
CA VAL A 256 -47.65 -34.77 28.22
C VAL A 256 -46.22 -34.43 27.79
N SER A 257 -45.48 -35.40 27.26
CA SER A 257 -44.15 -35.15 26.67
C SER A 257 -44.27 -34.23 25.46
N LEU A 258 -43.32 -33.30 25.27
CA LEU A 258 -43.28 -32.40 24.12
C LEU A 258 -43.27 -33.13 22.77
N THR A 259 -42.68 -34.32 22.73
CA THR A 259 -42.65 -35.18 21.54
C THR A 259 -44.02 -35.73 21.15
N ALA A 260 -44.98 -35.75 22.09
CA ALA A 260 -46.34 -36.24 21.88
C ALA A 260 -47.35 -35.10 21.65
N ILE A 261 -46.87 -33.86 21.55
CA ILE A 261 -47.68 -32.67 21.30
C ILE A 261 -47.44 -32.20 19.87
N SER A 262 -48.52 -32.02 19.10
CA SER A 262 -48.43 -31.44 17.76
C SER A 262 -49.31 -30.21 17.63
N MET A 263 -48.85 -29.22 16.85
CA MET A 263 -49.67 -28.04 16.53
C MET A 263 -50.64 -28.40 15.42
N VAL A 264 -51.94 -28.21 15.65
CA VAL A 264 -53.00 -28.45 14.66
C VAL A 264 -53.57 -27.17 14.07
N GLY A 265 -53.29 -26.02 14.67
CA GLY A 265 -53.73 -24.73 14.14
C GLY A 265 -53.49 -23.59 15.11
N SER A 266 -53.99 -22.42 14.74
CA SER A 266 -54.14 -21.28 15.64
C SER A 266 -55.56 -20.74 15.55
N VAL A 267 -56.03 -20.14 16.63
CA VAL A 267 -57.35 -19.50 16.72
C VAL A 267 -57.16 -18.13 17.33
N GLN A 268 -57.70 -17.11 16.66
CA GLN A 268 -57.71 -15.74 17.15
C GLN A 268 -59.11 -15.42 17.66
N GLN A 269 -59.23 -15.20 18.96
CA GLN A 269 -60.49 -14.84 19.62
C GLN A 269 -60.23 -13.66 20.54
N ASP A 270 -61.07 -12.62 20.48
CA ASP A 270 -60.95 -11.39 21.27
C ASP A 270 -59.58 -10.68 21.12
N GLY A 271 -59.02 -10.71 19.90
CA GLY A 271 -57.71 -10.13 19.60
C GLY A 271 -56.51 -10.89 20.17
N ARG A 272 -56.72 -12.04 20.84
CA ARG A 272 -55.65 -12.88 21.39
C ARG A 272 -55.44 -14.12 20.52
N LEU A 273 -54.25 -14.23 19.93
CA LEU A 273 -53.84 -15.41 19.17
C LEU A 273 -53.51 -16.55 20.14
N SER A 274 -54.17 -17.69 19.97
CA SER A 274 -53.93 -18.91 20.74
C SER A 274 -53.59 -20.06 19.78
N ALA A 275 -52.69 -20.95 20.17
CA ALA A 275 -52.39 -22.15 19.39
C ALA A 275 -53.31 -23.30 19.82
N LEU A 276 -53.68 -24.13 18.86
CA LEU A 276 -54.37 -25.39 19.08
C LEU A 276 -53.33 -26.52 19.01
N LEU A 277 -53.14 -27.21 20.13
CA LEU A 277 -52.19 -28.30 20.29
C LEU A 277 -52.95 -29.61 20.49
N LEU A 278 -52.66 -30.62 19.68
CA LEU A 278 -53.15 -31.98 19.86
C LEU A 278 -52.18 -32.74 20.77
N ALA A 279 -52.71 -33.29 21.85
CA ALA A 279 -51.99 -34.17 22.77
C ALA A 279 -52.81 -35.45 22.96
N GLY A 280 -52.34 -36.55 22.38
CA GLY A 280 -53.11 -37.80 22.27
C GLY A 280 -54.32 -37.62 21.36
N GLN A 281 -55.53 -37.68 21.93
CA GLN A 281 -56.80 -37.54 21.18
C GLN A 281 -57.57 -36.26 21.53
N ARG A 282 -56.96 -35.34 22.27
CA ARG A 282 -57.61 -34.11 22.75
C ARG A 282 -56.87 -32.88 22.25
N VAL A 283 -57.63 -31.88 21.80
CA VAL A 283 -57.10 -30.58 21.39
C VAL A 283 -57.16 -29.64 22.59
N TYR A 284 -56.03 -29.00 22.88
CA TYR A 284 -55.85 -28.02 23.92
C TYR A 284 -55.56 -26.66 23.30
N ARG A 285 -56.15 -25.61 23.86
CA ARG A 285 -55.87 -24.22 23.49
C ARG A 285 -54.79 -23.68 24.42
N VAL A 286 -53.70 -23.15 23.86
CA VAL A 286 -52.62 -22.50 24.62
C VAL A 286 -52.38 -21.07 24.18
N ALA A 287 -51.97 -20.23 25.12
CA ALA A 287 -51.57 -18.84 24.89
C ALA A 287 -50.09 -18.63 25.22
N VAL A 288 -49.52 -17.51 24.76
CA VAL A 288 -48.15 -17.11 25.14
C VAL A 288 -48.06 -17.01 26.67
N GLY A 289 -47.03 -17.61 27.26
CA GLY A 289 -46.82 -17.70 28.71
C GLY A 289 -47.40 -18.94 29.39
N GLN A 290 -48.19 -19.75 28.69
CA GLN A 290 -48.66 -21.05 29.19
C GLN A 290 -47.60 -22.13 29.05
N TYR A 291 -47.76 -23.21 29.80
CA TYR A 291 -46.77 -24.26 29.93
C TYR A 291 -47.18 -25.54 29.21
N LEU A 292 -46.17 -26.24 28.72
CA LEU A 292 -46.26 -27.44 27.92
C LEU A 292 -45.08 -28.35 28.27
N GLY A 293 -45.28 -29.65 28.11
CA GLY A 293 -44.18 -30.58 28.32
C GLY A 293 -43.92 -30.91 29.78
N GLN A 294 -43.22 -32.02 29.99
CA GLN A 294 -42.77 -32.45 31.32
C GLN A 294 -41.56 -31.64 31.81
N ASP A 295 -40.78 -31.06 30.88
CA ASP A 295 -39.57 -30.29 31.15
C ASP A 295 -39.84 -28.78 31.32
N HIS A 296 -41.00 -28.41 31.87
CA HIS A 296 -41.38 -27.01 32.15
C HIS A 296 -41.27 -26.07 30.94
N GLY A 297 -41.68 -26.53 29.76
CA GLY A 297 -41.69 -25.73 28.55
C GLY A 297 -42.68 -24.57 28.65
N VAL A 298 -42.24 -23.34 28.42
CA VAL A 298 -43.12 -22.16 28.35
C VAL A 298 -43.25 -21.68 26.91
N VAL A 299 -44.47 -21.36 26.49
CA VAL A 299 -44.72 -20.78 25.17
C VAL A 299 -44.20 -19.34 25.15
N THR A 300 -43.18 -19.07 24.34
CA THR A 300 -42.59 -17.73 24.20
C THR A 300 -43.19 -16.94 23.05
N GLY A 301 -43.79 -17.62 22.07
CA GLY A 301 -44.40 -16.99 20.91
C GLY A 301 -45.34 -17.93 20.16
N ILE A 302 -46.39 -17.37 19.59
CA ILE A 302 -47.35 -18.10 18.76
C ILE A 302 -47.45 -17.36 17.42
N SER A 303 -47.32 -18.11 16.34
CA SER A 303 -47.58 -17.69 14.96
C SER A 303 -48.69 -18.57 14.37
N GLU A 304 -49.16 -18.24 13.18
CA GLU A 304 -50.14 -19.05 12.45
C GLU A 304 -49.62 -20.45 12.11
N GLN A 305 -48.30 -20.57 11.93
CA GLN A 305 -47.65 -21.79 11.44
C GLN A 305 -46.74 -22.47 12.46
N THR A 306 -46.34 -21.77 13.52
CA THR A 306 -45.38 -22.27 14.50
C THR A 306 -45.70 -21.80 15.92
N VAL A 307 -45.45 -22.66 16.89
CA VAL A 307 -45.40 -22.31 18.32
C VAL A 307 -43.96 -22.40 18.78
N GLN A 308 -43.42 -21.30 19.28
CA GLN A 308 -42.09 -21.24 19.88
C GLN A 308 -42.20 -21.49 21.37
N TYR A 309 -41.32 -22.33 21.89
CA TYR A 309 -41.27 -22.66 23.31
C TYR A 309 -39.85 -22.73 23.84
N ARG A 310 -39.76 -22.75 25.16
CA ARG A 310 -38.51 -22.76 25.90
C ARG A 310 -38.63 -23.69 27.10
N GLU A 311 -37.85 -24.75 27.13
CA GLU A 311 -37.88 -25.80 28.16
C GLU A 311 -36.66 -25.73 29.10
N LEU A 312 -36.83 -26.27 30.30
CA LEU A 312 -35.81 -26.34 31.33
C LEU A 312 -35.39 -27.81 31.53
N LEU A 313 -34.20 -28.14 31.06
CA LEU A 313 -33.60 -29.46 31.20
C LEU A 313 -32.78 -29.51 32.49
N ARG A 314 -33.06 -30.50 33.33
CA ARG A 314 -32.26 -30.81 34.53
C ARG A 314 -31.17 -31.81 34.15
N GLU A 315 -29.91 -31.39 34.27
CA GLU A 315 -28.78 -32.33 34.22
C GLU A 315 -28.67 -33.04 35.59
N ALA A 316 -28.29 -34.32 35.60
CA ALA A 316 -28.43 -35.23 36.75
C ALA A 316 -28.02 -34.61 38.10
N ASP A 317 -26.94 -33.82 38.12
CA ASP A 317 -26.44 -33.06 39.28
C ASP A 317 -25.97 -31.64 38.91
N GLY A 318 -26.52 -31.06 37.83
CA GLY A 318 -26.07 -29.79 37.24
C GLY A 318 -27.07 -28.63 37.35
N PRO A 319 -26.67 -27.40 36.96
CA PRO A 319 -27.58 -26.27 36.86
C PRO A 319 -28.66 -26.52 35.80
N TRP A 320 -29.85 -25.92 35.98
CA TRP A 320 -30.91 -25.97 34.97
C TRP A 320 -30.41 -25.35 33.65
N ARG A 321 -30.66 -26.05 32.55
CA ARG A 321 -30.34 -25.57 31.20
C ARG A 321 -31.60 -25.25 30.43
N GLU A 322 -31.59 -24.12 29.75
CA GLU A 322 -32.67 -23.70 28.86
C GLU A 322 -32.43 -24.26 27.46
N ARG A 323 -33.42 -24.94 26.88
CA ARG A 323 -33.45 -25.29 25.45
C ARG A 323 -34.64 -24.61 24.78
N ARG A 324 -34.43 -24.01 23.62
CA ARG A 324 -35.51 -23.39 22.83
C ARG A 324 -35.85 -24.29 21.67
N GLY A 325 -37.14 -24.44 21.40
CA GLY A 325 -37.66 -25.25 20.32
C GLY A 325 -38.87 -24.61 19.65
N SER A 326 -39.31 -25.20 18.56
CA SER A 326 -40.54 -24.79 17.87
C SER A 326 -41.33 -26.00 17.41
N LEU A 327 -42.65 -25.97 17.61
CA LEU A 327 -43.60 -26.91 17.06
C LEU A 327 -44.19 -26.30 15.79
N ALA A 328 -44.08 -26.99 14.65
CA ALA A 328 -44.68 -26.57 13.39
C ALA A 328 -46.10 -27.14 13.24
N LEU A 329 -46.94 -26.44 12.48
CA LEU A 329 -48.29 -26.86 12.11
C LEU A 329 -48.24 -28.21 11.35
N GLN A 330 -48.90 -29.23 11.90
CA GLN A 330 -49.14 -30.48 11.19
C GLN A 330 -50.29 -30.30 10.20
N VAL A 331 -49.96 -30.29 8.92
CA VAL A 331 -50.96 -30.39 7.85
C VAL A 331 -51.55 -31.79 7.88
N ALA A 332 -52.85 -31.90 8.17
CA ALA A 332 -53.58 -33.17 8.12
C ALA A 332 -53.59 -33.70 6.67
N GLY A 333 -52.63 -34.58 6.35
CA GLY A 333 -52.54 -35.17 5.00
C GLY A 333 -51.19 -35.73 4.54
N ALA A 334 -50.17 -35.87 5.39
CA ALA A 334 -48.90 -36.48 4.99
C ALA A 334 -48.49 -37.65 5.90
N GLY A 335 -48.94 -38.86 5.54
CA GLY A 335 -48.33 -40.12 5.97
C GLY A 335 -47.00 -40.39 5.22
N PRO A 336 -46.18 -41.34 5.69
CA PRO A 336 -44.71 -41.29 5.57
C PRO A 336 -44.23 -41.73 4.18
N LYS A 337 -43.33 -40.95 3.57
CA LYS A 337 -42.45 -41.46 2.51
C LYS A 337 -41.09 -41.81 3.11
N ALA A 338 -40.84 -43.11 3.19
CA ALA A 338 -39.50 -43.66 3.27
C ALA A 338 -38.83 -43.54 1.88
N SER A 339 -37.63 -42.96 1.85
CA SER A 339 -36.61 -43.13 0.81
C SER A 339 -35.27 -42.79 1.49
N VAL A 340 -34.68 -43.77 2.16
CA VAL A 340 -33.47 -44.53 1.74
C VAL A 340 -32.22 -43.64 1.70
N PRO A 341 -31.14 -44.01 2.43
CA PRO A 341 -29.87 -43.30 2.38
C PRO A 341 -29.15 -43.61 1.07
N GLU A 342 -28.71 -42.57 0.38
CA GLU A 342 -27.80 -42.69 -0.75
C GLU A 342 -26.38 -42.86 -0.20
N ALA A 343 -25.98 -44.12 -0.06
CA ALA A 343 -24.58 -44.50 -0.07
C ALA A 343 -24.22 -44.83 -1.52
N ALA A 344 -23.19 -44.19 -2.05
CA ALA A 344 -22.53 -44.60 -3.28
C ALA A 344 -21.05 -44.15 -3.25
N PRO A 345 -20.20 -44.85 -4.00
CA PRO A 345 -18.84 -45.27 -3.62
C PRO A 345 -17.73 -44.24 -3.77
#